data_AF-A0A432SAU4-F1
#
_entry.id   AF-A0A432SAU4-F1
#
_cell.length_a   1.000
_cell.length_b   1.000
_cell.length_c   1.000
_cell.angle_alpha   90.00
_cell.angle_beta   90.00
_cell.angle_gamma   90.00
#
_symmetry.space_group_name_H-M   'P 1'
#
loop_
_entity.id
_entity.type
_entity.pdbx_description
1 polymer ?
#
loop_
_entity_poly.entity_id
_entity_poly.type
_entity_poly.pdbx_seq_one_letter_code
_entity_poly.pdbx_strand_id
1 'polypeptide(L)'
;MNILLINENPVVTKLVTLSAQKTGDELEVVSATEQIHAEAYDVLIFDSEQFDPVLYDELVSHVSFAKKIYMGNRDIDKPDAFDVMVNKPFLPTDLVDLFTDMSQELQAAPEETTPFLEEDLSDEEIDLDALGDENEIDLDSAIEALDDNEEIDIDNAIEALD
;
A
#
# COMPACT_ATOMS: atom_id res chain seq x y z
N MET A 1 4.11 -11.13 5.52
CA MET A 1 2.70 -11.07 5.94
C MET A 1 1.82 -11.26 4.72
N ASN A 2 0.61 -11.79 4.88
CA ASN A 2 -0.36 -11.93 3.80
C ASN A 2 -1.41 -10.82 3.90
N ILE A 3 -1.49 -9.98 2.87
CA ILE A 3 -2.30 -8.77 2.83
C ILE A 3 -3.37 -8.94 1.74
N LEU A 4 -4.62 -8.66 2.10
CA LEU A 4 -5.73 -8.56 1.15
C LEU A 4 -6.10 -7.08 0.94
N LEU A 5 -6.08 -6.62 -0.31
CA LEU A 5 -6.52 -5.27 -0.70
C LEU A 5 -7.80 -5.34 -1.52
N ILE A 6 -8.87 -4.71 -1.02
CA ILE A 6 -10.12 -4.47 -1.76
C ILE A 6 -10.08 -3.06 -2.33
N ASN A 7 -9.78 -2.93 -3.63
CA ASN A 7 -9.64 -1.64 -4.29
C ASN A 7 -9.74 -1.72 -5.83
N GLU A 8 -10.37 -0.72 -6.46
CA GLU A 8 -10.39 -0.55 -7.93
C GLU A 8 -9.50 0.60 -8.42
N ASN A 9 -8.99 1.46 -7.53
CA ASN A 9 -8.17 2.61 -7.91
C ASN A 9 -6.73 2.17 -8.29
N PRO A 10 -6.29 2.30 -9.56
CA PRO A 10 -5.00 1.78 -9.99
C PRO A 10 -3.81 2.45 -9.32
N VAL A 11 -3.95 3.69 -8.86
CA VAL A 11 -2.90 4.41 -8.15
C VAL A 11 -2.72 3.85 -6.75
N VAL A 12 -3.81 3.65 -6.01
CA VAL A 12 -3.80 3.03 -4.68
C VAL A 12 -3.23 1.61 -4.77
N THR A 13 -3.70 0.81 -5.72
CA THR A 13 -3.16 -0.54 -5.97
C THR A 13 -1.66 -0.51 -6.18
N LYS A 14 -1.16 0.38 -7.05
CA LYS A 14 0.28 0.47 -7.32
C LYS A 14 1.09 0.88 -6.09
N LEU A 15 0.59 1.83 -5.31
CA LEU A 15 1.25 2.27 -4.08
C LEU A 15 1.34 1.14 -3.05
N VAL A 16 0.22 0.49 -2.76
CA VAL A 16 0.16 -0.63 -1.80
C VAL A 16 1.03 -1.80 -2.26
N THR A 17 0.99 -2.14 -3.55
CA THR A 17 1.85 -3.19 -4.13
C THR A 17 3.33 -2.88 -3.94
N LEU A 18 3.76 -1.65 -4.23
CA LEU A 18 5.16 -1.27 -4.07
C LEU A 18 5.59 -1.30 -2.59
N SER A 19 4.72 -0.84 -1.68
CA SER A 19 5.00 -0.85 -0.25
C SER A 19 5.08 -2.28 0.30
N ALA A 20 4.17 -3.18 -0.09
CA ALA A 20 4.20 -4.59 0.29
C ALA A 20 5.45 -5.31 -0.27
N GLN A 21 5.82 -5.05 -1.52
CA GLN A 21 7.06 -5.60 -2.12
C GLN A 21 8.31 -5.14 -1.36
N LYS A 22 8.33 -3.90 -0.89
CA LYS A 22 9.42 -3.31 -0.10
C LYS A 22 9.60 -4.01 1.26
N THR A 23 8.50 -4.41 1.90
CA THR A 23 8.52 -5.11 3.20
C THR A 23 8.62 -6.62 3.06
N GLY A 24 8.50 -7.16 1.84
CA GLY A 24 8.55 -8.61 1.57
C GLY A 24 7.23 -9.31 1.90
N ASP A 25 6.12 -8.58 1.84
CA ASP A 25 4.77 -9.07 2.09
C ASP A 25 4.10 -9.61 0.82
N GLU A 26 3.26 -10.62 0.98
CA GLU A 26 2.41 -11.13 -0.10
C GLU A 26 1.13 -10.32 -0.15
N LEU A 27 0.83 -9.74 -1.31
CA LEU A 27 -0.36 -8.92 -1.53
C LEU A 27 -1.27 -9.58 -2.55
N GLU A 28 -2.53 -9.77 -2.17
CA GLU A 28 -3.62 -10.13 -3.07
C GLU A 28 -4.53 -8.92 -3.27
N VAL A 29 -4.75 -8.55 -4.52
CA VAL A 29 -5.60 -7.41 -4.89
C VAL A 29 -6.84 -7.95 -5.58
N VAL A 30 -8.00 -7.63 -5.03
CA VAL A 30 -9.29 -8.02 -5.59
C VAL A 30 -10.22 -6.81 -5.65
N SER A 31 -11.15 -6.85 -6.60
CA SER A 31 -12.24 -5.88 -6.68
C SER A 31 -13.55 -6.42 -6.08
N ALA A 32 -13.65 -7.73 -5.89
CA ALA A 32 -14.82 -8.39 -5.32
C ALA A 32 -14.45 -9.54 -4.38
N THR A 33 -15.31 -9.81 -3.40
CA THR A 33 -15.14 -10.88 -2.40
C THR A 33 -15.07 -12.29 -3.00
N GLU A 34 -15.72 -12.49 -4.15
CA GLU A 34 -15.75 -13.77 -4.88
C GLU A 34 -14.39 -14.18 -5.45
N GLN A 35 -13.47 -13.22 -5.61
CA GLN A 35 -12.15 -13.45 -6.20
C GLN A 35 -11.10 -13.85 -5.17
N ILE A 36 -11.46 -13.86 -3.90
CA ILE A 36 -10.54 -14.13 -2.79
C ILE A 36 -10.17 -15.60 -2.79
N HIS A 37 -8.87 -15.88 -2.81
CA HIS A 37 -8.36 -17.25 -2.91
C HIS A 37 -8.07 -17.92 -1.56
N ALA A 38 -7.80 -17.15 -0.51
CA ALA A 38 -7.48 -17.68 0.81
C ALA A 38 -8.60 -17.44 1.84
N GLU A 39 -8.71 -18.35 2.81
CA GLU A 39 -9.68 -18.24 3.91
C GLU A 39 -9.17 -17.38 5.09
N ALA A 40 -7.87 -17.01 5.07
CA ALA A 40 -7.25 -16.22 6.12
C ALA A 40 -6.15 -15.30 5.56
N TYR A 41 -6.16 -14.05 6.01
CA TYR A 41 -5.11 -13.07 5.77
C TYR A 41 -4.70 -12.42 7.09
N ASP A 42 -3.49 -11.89 7.15
CA ASP A 42 -3.04 -11.16 8.33
C ASP A 42 -3.67 -9.76 8.36
N VAL A 43 -3.65 -9.06 7.21
CA VAL A 43 -4.15 -7.69 7.09
C VAL A 43 -5.20 -7.59 6.00
N LEU A 44 -6.34 -6.99 6.32
CA LEU A 44 -7.34 -6.50 5.36
C LEU A 44 -7.13 -5.01 5.14
N ILE A 45 -7.07 -4.58 3.89
CA ILE A 45 -7.10 -3.18 3.48
C ILE A 45 -8.34 -2.95 2.63
N PHE A 46 -9.19 -2.02 3.05
CA PHE A 46 -10.44 -1.72 2.36
C PHE A 46 -10.49 -0.25 1.95
N ASP A 47 -10.61 0.00 0.65
CA ASP A 47 -10.76 1.36 0.12
C ASP A 47 -12.16 1.90 0.40
N SER A 48 -12.27 3.15 0.89
CA SER A 48 -13.55 3.80 1.16
C SER A 48 -14.46 3.89 -0.06
N GLU A 49 -13.91 3.97 -1.27
CA GLU A 49 -14.69 4.04 -2.51
C GLU A 49 -15.35 2.70 -2.85
N GLN A 50 -14.80 1.60 -2.33
CA GLN A 50 -15.31 0.23 -2.51
C GLN A 50 -16.07 -0.28 -1.29
N PHE A 51 -16.01 0.44 -0.17
CA PHE A 51 -16.62 0.00 1.07
C PHE A 51 -18.13 0.01 1.00
N ASP A 52 -18.70 -1.19 1.08
CA ASP A 52 -20.12 -1.42 1.31
C ASP A 52 -20.30 -2.28 2.58
N PRO A 53 -21.16 -1.88 3.53
CA PRO A 53 -21.35 -2.65 4.78
C PRO A 53 -21.82 -4.09 4.56
N VAL A 54 -22.61 -4.37 3.52
CA VAL A 54 -23.09 -5.72 3.21
C VAL A 54 -21.95 -6.56 2.67
N LEU A 55 -21.15 -6.00 1.75
CA LEU A 55 -19.96 -6.65 1.22
C LEU A 55 -18.93 -6.95 2.30
N TYR A 56 -18.74 -6.00 3.23
CA TYR A 56 -17.84 -6.17 4.38
C TYR A 56 -18.31 -7.31 5.30
N ASP A 57 -19.59 -7.36 5.65
CA ASP A 57 -20.14 -8.40 6.53
C ASP A 57 -19.99 -9.80 5.89
N GLU A 58 -20.26 -9.90 4.58
CA GLU A 58 -20.03 -11.11 3.80
C GLU A 58 -18.55 -11.51 3.82
N LEU A 59 -17.64 -10.57 3.60
CA LEU A 59 -16.20 -10.81 3.61
C LEU A 59 -15.71 -11.38 4.95
N VAL A 60 -16.04 -10.71 6.07
CA VAL A 60 -15.57 -11.13 7.40
C VAL A 60 -16.27 -12.41 7.89
N SER A 61 -17.37 -12.82 7.26
CA SER A 61 -18.03 -14.09 7.56
C SER A 61 -17.33 -15.30 6.92
N HIS A 62 -16.63 -15.10 5.80
CA HIS A 62 -15.93 -16.16 5.07
C HIS A 62 -14.42 -16.16 5.30
N VAL A 63 -13.85 -15.00 5.63
CA VAL A 63 -12.40 -14.79 5.70
C VAL A 63 -12.01 -14.20 7.06
N SER A 64 -10.99 -14.76 7.69
CA SER A 64 -10.46 -14.24 8.96
C SER A 64 -9.29 -13.27 8.75
N PHE A 65 -9.27 -12.20 9.54
CA PHE A 65 -8.23 -11.15 9.48
C PHE A 65 -7.69 -10.84 10.87
N ALA A 66 -6.38 -10.67 11.01
CA ALA A 66 -5.76 -10.27 12.28
C ALA A 66 -5.83 -8.74 12.51
N LYS A 67 -5.68 -7.96 11.45
CA LYS A 67 -5.78 -6.49 11.45
C LYS A 67 -6.59 -6.00 10.25
N LYS A 68 -7.29 -4.90 10.43
CA LYS A 68 -8.17 -4.29 9.42
C LYS A 68 -7.86 -2.80 9.27
N ILE A 69 -7.55 -2.38 8.06
CA ILE A 69 -7.19 -1.02 7.67
C ILE A 69 -8.28 -0.45 6.77
N TYR A 70 -8.76 0.74 7.11
CA TYR A 70 -9.67 1.51 6.28
C TYR A 70 -8.92 2.65 5.58
N MET A 71 -8.95 2.67 4.24
CA MET A 71 -8.37 3.77 3.46
C MET A 71 -9.45 4.79 3.14
N GLY A 72 -9.56 5.81 3.99
CA GLY A 72 -10.59 6.84 3.94
C GLY A 72 -10.16 8.10 3.19
N ASN A 73 -11.14 8.85 2.70
CA ASN A 73 -10.94 10.26 2.35
C ASN A 73 -11.03 11.13 3.62
N ARG A 74 -10.45 12.34 3.59
CA ARG A 74 -10.38 13.26 4.74
C ARG A 74 -11.71 13.58 5.43
N ASP A 75 -12.83 13.45 4.72
CA ASP A 75 -14.17 13.79 5.20
C ASP A 75 -15.02 12.56 5.58
N ILE A 76 -14.42 11.36 5.63
CA ILE A 76 -15.10 10.10 5.95
C ILE A 76 -14.56 9.57 7.27
N ASP A 77 -15.42 9.35 8.25
CA ASP A 77 -15.01 8.73 9.52
C ASP A 77 -14.68 7.23 9.33
N LYS A 78 -13.67 6.75 10.08
CA LYS A 78 -13.34 5.32 10.16
C LYS A 78 -14.52 4.54 10.75
N PRO A 79 -15.02 3.49 10.09
CA PRO A 79 -16.01 2.62 10.72
C PRO A 79 -15.42 1.91 11.96
N ASP A 80 -16.23 1.65 12.99
CA ASP A 80 -15.81 0.92 14.19
C ASP A 80 -15.26 -0.49 13.89
N ALA A 81 -15.61 -1.04 12.73
CA ALA A 81 -15.22 -2.38 12.30
C ALA A 81 -13.73 -2.50 11.87
N PHE A 82 -13.00 -1.39 11.80
CA PHE A 82 -11.60 -1.33 11.40
C PHE A 82 -10.69 -0.90 12.56
N ASP A 83 -9.47 -1.44 12.59
CA ASP A 83 -8.48 -1.16 13.63
C ASP A 83 -7.71 0.14 13.34
N VAL A 84 -7.39 0.38 12.07
CA VAL A 84 -6.54 1.51 11.63
C VAL A 84 -7.21 2.29 10.50
N MET A 85 -7.02 3.61 10.49
CA MET A 85 -7.42 4.49 9.39
C MET A 85 -6.20 5.04 8.67
N VAL A 86 -6.19 5.00 7.34
CA VAL A 86 -5.24 5.71 6.49
C VAL A 86 -6.00 6.73 5.67
N ASN A 87 -5.69 8.02 5.85
CA ASN A 87 -6.35 9.10 5.13
C ASN A 87 -5.66 9.39 3.80
N LYS A 88 -6.42 9.53 2.72
CA LYS A 88 -5.92 9.99 1.42
C LYS A 88 -5.78 11.52 1.39
N PRO A 89 -4.73 12.08 0.77
CA PRO A 89 -3.58 11.42 0.15
C PRO A 89 -2.57 10.90 1.20
N PHE A 90 -1.89 9.80 0.89
CA PHE A 90 -0.85 9.18 1.73
C PHE A 90 0.43 8.95 0.93
N LEU A 91 1.58 8.85 1.61
CA LEU A 91 2.87 8.56 0.97
C LEU A 91 3.13 7.05 0.91
N PRO A 92 3.92 6.58 -0.07
CA PRO A 92 4.34 5.18 -0.12
C PRO A 92 5.15 4.76 1.13
N THR A 93 5.91 5.69 1.72
CA THR A 93 6.70 5.48 2.94
C THR A 93 5.80 5.19 4.13
N ASP A 94 4.70 5.93 4.29
CA ASP A 94 3.77 5.75 5.41
C ASP A 94 3.20 4.31 5.43
N LEU A 95 2.93 3.73 4.26
CA LEU A 95 2.47 2.35 4.14
C LEU A 95 3.56 1.32 4.48
N VAL A 96 4.81 1.60 4.08
CA VAL A 96 5.95 0.70 4.41
C VAL A 96 6.17 0.66 5.91
N ASP A 97 6.14 1.81 6.57
CA ASP A 97 6.29 1.91 8.02
C ASP A 97 5.12 1.20 8.72
N LEU A 98 3.89 1.43 8.27
CA LEU A 98 2.69 0.77 8.80
C LEU A 98 2.76 -0.76 8.69
N PHE A 99 3.17 -1.30 7.54
CA PHE A 99 3.30 -2.75 7.37
C PHE A 99 4.44 -3.35 8.20
N THR A 100 5.52 -2.59 8.39
CA THR A 100 6.64 -3.00 9.25
C THR A 100 6.20 -3.09 10.70
N ASP A 101 5.50 -2.07 11.19
CA ASP A 101 4.97 -2.03 12.56
C ASP A 101 3.96 -3.16 12.80
N MET A 102 3.02 -3.36 11.87
CA MET A 102 2.05 -4.45 11.95
C MET A 102 2.71 -5.83 11.91
N SER A 103 3.73 -6.01 11.08
CA SER A 103 4.48 -7.26 11.03
C SER A 103 5.18 -7.57 12.34
N GLN A 104 5.68 -6.55 13.03
CA GLN A 104 6.26 -6.69 14.37
C GLN A 104 5.17 -7.01 15.41
N GLU A 105 4.06 -6.28 15.42
CA GLU A 105 2.94 -6.53 16.33
C GLU A 105 2.39 -7.95 16.22
N LEU A 106 2.20 -8.44 14.99
CA LEU A 106 1.70 -9.80 14.73
C LEU A 106 2.68 -10.89 15.19
N GLN A 107 3.98 -10.60 15.18
CA GLN A 107 5.01 -11.50 15.71
C GLN A 107 5.18 -11.38 17.24
N ALA A 108 4.73 -10.28 17.86
CA ALA A 108 5.12 -9.89 19.22
C ALA A 108 4.08 -10.10 20.33
N ALA A 109 2.91 -10.69 20.10
CA ALA A 109 1.89 -10.77 21.17
C ALA A 109 2.35 -11.55 22.44
N PRO A 110 2.14 -11.05 23.69
CA PRO A 110 1.91 -9.68 24.15
C PRO A 110 2.92 -9.26 25.24
N GLU A 111 3.72 -8.22 25.04
CA GLU A 111 4.20 -7.35 26.14
C GLU A 111 4.16 -5.88 25.69
N GLU A 112 3.23 -5.16 26.31
CA GLU A 112 3.16 -3.71 26.55
C GLU A 112 3.26 -2.72 25.38
N THR A 113 2.07 -2.18 25.10
CA THR A 113 1.69 -0.94 24.44
C THR A 113 2.65 0.24 24.67
N THR A 114 3.11 0.87 23.60
CA THR A 114 3.34 2.32 23.57
C THR A 114 2.51 2.91 22.43
N PRO A 115 1.47 3.73 22.71
CA PRO A 115 0.74 4.40 21.65
C PRO A 115 1.64 5.48 21.05
N PHE A 116 1.88 5.39 19.74
CA PHE A 116 2.53 6.45 18.97
C PHE A 116 1.60 7.68 19.01
N LEU A 117 2.03 8.69 19.76
CA LEU A 117 1.35 9.96 19.90
C LEU A 117 1.51 10.70 18.56
N GLU A 118 0.40 11.15 17.98
CA GLU A 118 0.40 12.13 16.90
C GLU A 118 1.30 13.32 17.31
N GLU A 119 2.45 13.48 16.66
CA GLU A 119 3.25 14.70 16.79
C GLU A 119 2.54 15.83 16.04
N ASP A 120 1.81 16.59 16.85
CA ASP A 120 1.43 17.98 16.66
C ASP A 120 2.57 18.77 16.00
N LEU A 121 2.33 19.21 14.76
CA LEU A 121 3.20 20.12 14.02
C LEU A 121 3.22 21.48 14.73
N SER A 122 4.12 21.67 15.69
CA SER A 122 4.49 23.00 16.16
C SER A 122 5.75 23.48 15.44
N ASP A 123 5.57 24.51 14.63
CA ASP A 123 6.59 25.28 13.90
C ASP A 123 7.83 25.59 14.76
N GLU A 124 8.94 24.89 14.51
CA GLU A 124 10.28 25.38 14.85
C GLU A 124 11.06 25.59 13.56
N GLU A 125 11.40 26.85 13.27
CA GLU A 125 12.22 27.27 12.13
C GLU A 125 13.57 26.54 12.18
N ILE A 126 13.76 25.57 11.26
CA ILE A 126 15.03 24.89 11.06
C ILE A 126 15.97 25.85 10.33
N ASP A 127 16.97 26.35 11.05
CA ASP A 127 18.04 27.20 10.52
C ASP A 127 18.90 26.39 9.52
N LEU A 128 18.83 26.76 8.24
CA LEU A 128 19.29 25.98 7.09
C LEU A 128 20.80 26.14 6.77
N ASP A 129 21.56 26.84 7.60
CA ASP A 129 22.95 27.25 7.31
C ASP A 129 24.03 26.24 7.75
N ALA A 130 23.66 25.01 8.15
CA ALA A 130 24.60 24.02 8.69
C ALA A 130 24.82 22.76 7.81
N LEU A 131 24.26 22.68 6.61
CA LEU A 131 24.54 21.56 5.69
C LEU A 131 25.64 21.95 4.69
N GLY A 132 26.87 21.87 5.19
CA GLY A 132 28.07 21.89 4.35
C GLY A 132 28.24 20.59 3.56
N ASP A 133 28.69 20.77 2.32
CA ASP A 133 29.40 19.83 1.44
C ASP A 133 28.60 18.72 0.72
N GLU A 134 28.05 19.11 -0.43
CA GLU A 134 28.43 18.58 -1.75
C GLU A 134 28.61 17.05 -1.87
N ASN A 135 27.52 16.35 -2.19
CA ASN A 135 27.59 15.16 -3.04
C ASN A 135 26.65 15.38 -4.22
N GLU A 136 27.24 15.86 -5.31
CA GLU A 136 26.65 15.96 -6.64
C GLU A 136 26.26 14.54 -7.10
N ILE A 137 24.98 14.19 -7.00
CA ILE A 137 24.45 12.96 -7.59
C ILE A 137 24.33 13.24 -9.08
N ASP A 138 25.31 12.75 -9.84
CA ASP A 138 25.40 12.85 -11.29
C ASP A 138 24.21 12.10 -11.94
N LEU A 139 23.22 12.87 -12.40
CA LEU A 139 21.92 12.39 -12.89
C LEU A 139 21.98 11.82 -14.32
N ASP A 140 23.12 11.93 -15.01
CA ASP A 140 23.27 11.51 -16.41
C ASP A 140 23.39 9.98 -16.56
N SER A 141 23.77 9.25 -15.50
CA SER A 141 23.92 7.79 -15.53
C SER A 141 22.59 7.01 -15.50
N ALA A 142 21.46 7.63 -15.14
CA ALA A 142 20.19 6.91 -14.96
C ALA A 142 19.30 6.89 -16.23
N ILE A 143 19.66 7.64 -17.26
CA ILE A 143 18.84 7.81 -18.47
C ILE A 143 19.24 6.81 -19.59
N GLU A 144 20.46 6.25 -19.57
CA GLU A 144 20.91 5.28 -20.59
C GLU A 144 20.24 3.89 -20.49
N ALA A 145 19.44 3.62 -19.47
CA ALA A 145 18.72 2.35 -19.33
C ALA A 145 17.32 2.32 -20.00
N LEU A 146 16.97 3.36 -20.78
CA LEU A 146 15.66 3.47 -21.45
C LEU A 146 15.70 3.39 -22.99
N ASP A 147 16.84 2.99 -23.59
CA ASP A 147 17.01 2.97 -25.05
C ASP A 147 17.03 1.56 -25.68
N ASP A 148 16.50 0.54 -25.00
CA ASP A 148 16.13 -0.73 -25.64
C ASP A 148 14.62 -0.73 -25.98
N ASN A 149 14.21 0.25 -26.79
CA ASN A 149 13.02 0.13 -27.63
C ASN A 149 13.40 -0.78 -28.81
N GLU A 150 13.35 -2.09 -28.59
CA GLU A 150 13.39 -3.04 -29.71
C GLU A 150 12.11 -2.84 -30.52
N GLU A 151 12.29 -2.21 -31.69
CA GLU A 151 11.28 -1.97 -32.71
C GLU A 151 10.62 -3.29 -33.09
N ILE A 152 9.41 -3.55 -32.59
CA ILE A 152 8.61 -4.69 -33.05
C ILE A 152 8.19 -4.36 -34.49
N ASP A 153 8.86 -4.99 -35.44
CA ASP A 153 8.59 -4.88 -36.88
C ASP A 153 7.24 -5.55 -37.21
N ILE A 154 6.17 -4.74 -37.19
CA ILE A 154 4.76 -5.19 -37.30
C ILE A 154 4.43 -5.72 -38.71
N ASP A 155 5.32 -5.52 -39.69
CA ASP A 155 5.08 -5.93 -41.08
C ASP A 155 5.30 -7.42 -41.34
N ASN A 156 5.88 -8.17 -40.40
CA ASN A 156 6.20 -9.61 -40.59
C ASN A 156 5.19 -10.59 -39.96
N ALA A 157 4.05 -10.11 -39.42
CA ALA A 157 3.04 -10.95 -38.79
C ALA A 157 1.83 -11.28 -39.70
N ILE A 158 1.80 -10.82 -40.95
CA ILE A 158 0.65 -10.96 -41.86
C ILE A 158 0.83 -12.06 -42.94
N GLU A 159 1.99 -12.74 -43.03
CA GLU A 159 2.18 -13.85 -44.00
C GLU A 159 2.01 -15.27 -43.41
N ALA A 160 1.52 -15.42 -42.17
CA ALA A 160 1.26 -16.74 -41.57
C ALA A 160 -0.22 -17.17 -41.62
N LEU A 161 -1.06 -16.47 -42.38
CA LEU A 161 -2.48 -16.82 -42.61
C LEU A 161 -2.86 -16.66 -44.09
N ASP A 162 -2.21 -17.43 -44.96
CA ASP A 162 -2.81 -17.92 -46.22
C ASP A 162 -2.29 -19.34 -46.53
#